data_AF-A0A161TEC7-F1
#
_entry.id   AF-A0A161TEC7-F1
#
_cell.length_a   1.000
_cell.length_b   1.000
_cell.length_c   1.000
_cell.angle_alpha   90.00
_cell.angle_beta   90.00
_cell.angle_gamma   90.00
#
_symmetry.space_group_name_H-M   'P 1'
#
loop_
_entity.id
_entity.type
_entity.pdbx_description
1 polymer ?
#
loop_
_entity_poly.entity_id
_entity_poly.type
_entity_poly.pdbx_seq_one_letter_code
_entity_poly.pdbx_strand_id
1 'polypeptide(L)'
;AITGYNFHKDGQKLVPIELWKINLPEKIVCVVGKRQGERVHSQGRVLADRSVLYKYINPNLVVAVTYSQDPLYKNTVGVVLLDTVSGDIILSLVHKRATLPIHVVHSENWIVYTYFNDKSRRTEIVTLDLYEGKIQKNTTAFSSLDPPIGPLVERQAYIFPHTITAMKETITEKGITSKHVLVGLSTGSVMEVPWAVLDPRRSISPTPET
;
A
#
# COMPACT_ATOMS: atom_id res chain seq x y z
N ALA A 1 5.16 16.56 -9.47
CA ALA A 1 6.20 15.65 -9.99
C ALA A 1 6.92 15.00 -8.80
N ILE A 2 7.35 13.75 -8.94
CA ILE A 2 8.20 13.04 -7.99
C ILE A 2 9.54 12.78 -8.71
N THR A 3 10.66 13.11 -8.07
CA THR A 3 12.00 12.93 -8.62
C THR A 3 12.84 12.05 -7.70
N GLY A 4 13.59 11.13 -8.29
CA GLY A 4 14.58 10.31 -7.60
C GLY A 4 15.99 10.80 -7.87
N TYR A 5 16.80 10.91 -6.82
CA TYR A 5 18.20 11.33 -6.90
C TYR A 5 19.12 10.24 -6.35
N ASN A 6 20.29 10.06 -6.96
CA ASN A 6 21.41 9.30 -6.43
C ASN A 6 22.53 10.27 -6.02
N PHE A 7 23.26 9.97 -4.96
CA PHE A 7 24.41 10.77 -4.55
C PHE A 7 25.70 10.13 -5.05
N HIS A 8 26.38 10.79 -5.99
CA HIS A 8 27.70 10.41 -6.46
C HIS A 8 28.78 11.16 -5.69
N LYS A 9 29.88 10.49 -5.36
CA LYS A 9 31.03 11.12 -4.70
C LYS A 9 32.00 11.67 -5.75
N ASP A 10 32.10 12.99 -5.82
CA ASP A 10 33.09 13.69 -6.65
C ASP A 10 34.17 14.29 -5.74
N GLY A 11 35.32 13.62 -5.64
CA GLY A 11 36.37 13.95 -4.68
C GLY A 11 35.90 13.84 -3.22
N GLN A 12 35.81 14.97 -2.52
CA GLN A 12 35.28 15.05 -1.14
C GLN A 12 33.82 15.50 -1.07
N LYS A 13 33.17 15.80 -2.20
CA LYS A 13 31.78 16.29 -2.24
C LYS A 13 30.81 15.19 -2.65
N LEU A 14 29.62 15.19 -2.07
CA LEU A 14 28.49 14.38 -2.51
C LEU A 14 27.61 15.25 -3.41
N VAL A 15 27.44 14.84 -4.67
CA VAL A 15 26.66 15.56 -5.68
C VAL A 15 25.41 14.74 -6.02
N PRO A 16 24.20 15.33 -5.92
CA PRO A 16 22.97 14.65 -6.34
C PRO A 16 22.88 14.61 -7.87
N ILE A 17 22.59 13.42 -8.41
CA ILE A 17 22.32 13.16 -9.82
C ILE A 17 20.87 12.70 -9.92
N GLU A 18 20.08 13.39 -10.75
CA GLU A 18 18.70 12.99 -11.04
C GLU A 18 18.71 11.68 -11.84
N LEU A 19 18.05 10.64 -11.32
CA LEU A 19 17.95 9.34 -11.99
C LEU A 19 16.66 9.24 -12.80
N TRP A 20 15.55 9.60 -12.19
CA TRP A 20 14.23 9.44 -12.78
C TRP A 20 13.29 10.55 -12.30
N LYS A 21 12.30 10.84 -13.11
CA LYS A 21 11.28 11.85 -12.84
C LYS A 21 9.93 11.40 -13.35
N ILE A 22 8.94 11.42 -12.48
CA ILE A 22 7.56 11.08 -12.80
C ILE A 22 6.68 12.29 -12.61
N ASN A 23 5.97 12.64 -13.68
CA ASN A 23 4.99 13.71 -13.65
C ASN A 23 3.60 13.10 -13.42
N LEU A 24 3.14 13.14 -12.18
CA LEU A 24 1.74 12.86 -11.87
C LEU A 24 0.90 14.09 -12.27
N PRO A 25 -0.17 13.92 -13.07
CA PRO A 25 -0.97 15.04 -13.58
C PRO A 25 -1.81 15.71 -12.49
N GLU A 26 -2.21 14.93 -11.49
CA GLU A 26 -3.07 15.37 -10.39
C GLU A 26 -2.24 15.83 -9.17
N LYS A 27 -2.87 16.59 -8.26
CA LYS A 27 -2.22 17.09 -7.05
C LYS A 27 -1.94 15.93 -6.09
N ILE A 28 -0.69 15.80 -5.62
CA ILE A 28 -0.31 14.82 -4.61
C ILE A 28 -0.83 15.29 -3.24
N VAL A 29 -1.59 14.44 -2.55
CA VAL A 29 -2.15 14.73 -1.22
C VAL A 29 -1.31 14.09 -0.12
N CYS A 30 -0.89 12.84 -0.30
CA CYS A 30 -0.02 12.17 0.66
C CYS A 30 0.93 11.18 -0.03
N VAL A 31 2.06 10.95 0.61
CA VAL A 31 3.05 9.93 0.22
C VAL A 31 3.40 9.13 1.46
N VAL A 32 3.21 7.82 1.41
CA VAL A 32 3.43 6.92 2.56
C VAL A 32 4.37 5.78 2.16
N GLY A 33 5.51 5.72 2.83
CA GLY A 33 6.45 4.60 2.76
C GLY A 33 6.27 3.62 3.92
N LYS A 34 6.94 2.48 3.85
CA LYS A 34 7.03 1.54 4.96
C LYS A 34 7.81 2.14 6.12
N ARG A 35 7.53 1.67 7.34
CA ARG A 35 8.31 2.07 8.52
C ARG A 35 9.72 1.49 8.43
N GLN A 36 10.72 2.33 8.65
CA GLN A 36 12.10 1.87 8.79
C GLN A 36 12.24 0.92 9.98
N GLY A 37 12.88 -0.24 9.76
CA GLY A 37 13.10 -1.25 10.79
C GLY A 37 11.90 -2.17 11.05
N GLU A 38 10.82 -2.08 10.26
CA GLU A 38 9.79 -3.11 10.26
C GLU A 38 10.41 -4.48 9.93
N ARG A 39 10.08 -5.50 10.75
CA ARG A 39 10.49 -6.88 10.51
C ARG A 39 9.31 -7.71 10.01
N VAL A 40 9.58 -8.50 8.97
CA VAL A 40 8.62 -9.48 8.44
C VAL A 40 9.10 -10.88 8.83
N HIS A 41 8.35 -11.56 9.69
CA HIS A 41 8.73 -12.89 10.17
C HIS A 41 8.54 -13.98 9.10
N SER A 42 7.44 -13.91 8.32
CA SER A 42 7.14 -14.89 7.27
C SER A 42 7.21 -14.27 5.89
N GLN A 43 8.07 -14.82 5.03
CA GLN A 43 8.27 -14.40 3.63
C GLN A 43 7.16 -14.89 2.69
N GLY A 44 6.37 -15.87 3.12
CA GLY A 44 5.27 -16.42 2.34
C GLY A 44 4.06 -16.76 3.21
N ARG A 45 2.94 -16.98 2.55
CA ARG A 45 1.71 -17.48 3.16
C ARG A 45 1.48 -18.92 2.68
N VAL A 46 1.19 -19.82 3.61
CA VAL A 46 0.84 -21.20 3.28
C VAL A 46 -0.62 -21.25 2.81
N LEU A 47 -0.85 -21.91 1.68
CA LEU A 47 -2.16 -22.13 1.08
C LEU A 47 -2.74 -23.49 1.51
N ALA A 48 -4.03 -23.69 1.28
CA ALA A 48 -4.73 -24.94 1.63
C ALA A 48 -4.15 -26.18 0.93
N ASP A 49 -3.63 -26.02 -0.29
CA ASP A 49 -2.94 -27.06 -1.07
C ASP A 49 -1.49 -27.32 -0.59
N ARG A 50 -1.10 -26.77 0.57
CA ARG A 50 0.26 -26.79 1.15
C ARG A 50 1.31 -26.08 0.30
N SER A 51 0.93 -25.40 -0.79
CA SER A 51 1.84 -24.56 -1.54
C SER A 51 2.07 -23.23 -0.80
N VAL A 52 3.14 -22.54 -1.15
CA VAL A 52 3.50 -21.25 -0.55
C VAL A 52 3.27 -20.15 -1.58
N LEU A 53 2.60 -19.09 -1.15
CA LEU A 53 2.47 -17.85 -1.89
C LEU A 53 3.44 -16.82 -1.31
N TYR A 54 4.48 -16.47 -2.06
CA TYR A 54 5.51 -15.55 -1.62
C TYR A 54 5.03 -14.11 -1.66
N LYS A 55 5.27 -13.38 -0.57
CA LYS A 55 4.91 -11.98 -0.41
C LYS A 55 5.84 -11.10 -1.23
N TYR A 56 5.29 -10.07 -1.88
CA TYR A 56 6.10 -9.05 -2.54
C TYR A 56 6.53 -7.99 -1.51
N ILE A 57 7.74 -8.13 -0.97
CA ILE A 57 8.25 -7.27 0.10
C ILE A 57 9.35 -6.35 -0.44
N ASN A 58 8.93 -5.30 -1.16
CA ASN A 58 9.82 -4.25 -1.62
C ASN A 58 10.03 -3.19 -0.51
N PRO A 59 11.24 -3.02 0.08
CA PRO A 59 11.48 -2.04 1.13
C PRO A 59 11.44 -0.58 0.62
N ASN A 60 11.63 -0.38 -0.68
CA ASN A 60 11.72 0.93 -1.34
C ASN A 60 10.37 1.37 -1.94
N LEU A 61 9.31 0.60 -1.70
CA LEU A 61 7.96 0.87 -2.21
C LEU A 61 7.30 2.00 -1.40
N VAL A 62 6.77 2.99 -2.11
CA VAL A 62 5.97 4.06 -1.55
C VAL A 62 4.61 4.14 -2.23
N VAL A 63 3.62 4.60 -1.48
CA VAL A 63 2.27 4.86 -1.98
C VAL A 63 2.11 6.37 -2.11
N ALA A 64 1.99 6.85 -3.34
CA ALA A 64 1.63 8.23 -3.63
C ALA A 64 0.13 8.31 -3.93
N VAL A 65 -0.57 9.17 -3.20
CA VAL A 65 -1.99 9.45 -3.43
C VAL A 65 -2.14 10.81 -4.07
N THR A 66 -2.94 10.83 -5.10
CA THR A 66 -3.31 12.02 -5.87
C THR A 66 -4.80 12.28 -5.74
N TYR A 67 -5.17 13.56 -5.78
CA TYR A 67 -6.54 14.01 -5.76
C TYR A 67 -6.75 15.07 -6.83
N SER A 68 -7.81 14.89 -7.61
CA SER A 68 -8.29 15.88 -8.55
C SER A 68 -9.72 16.26 -8.21
N GLN A 69 -9.94 17.57 -8.13
CA GLN A 69 -11.27 18.14 -7.93
C GLN A 69 -11.83 18.53 -9.30
N ASP A 70 -12.93 17.90 -9.71
CA ASP A 70 -13.64 18.24 -10.94
C ASP A 70 -14.83 19.15 -10.60
N PRO A 71 -15.00 20.30 -11.28
CA PRO A 71 -16.12 21.23 -11.05
C PRO A 71 -17.51 20.59 -11.22
N LEU A 72 -17.62 19.43 -11.90
CA LEU A 72 -18.86 18.68 -12.09
C LEU A 72 -19.08 17.56 -11.04
N TYR A 73 -18.51 17.70 -9.84
CA TYR A 73 -18.58 16.71 -8.75
C TYR A 73 -18.04 15.32 -9.15
N LYS A 74 -17.05 15.27 -10.03
CA LYS A 74 -16.37 14.04 -10.47
C LYS A 74 -14.98 13.94 -9.86
N ASN A 75 -14.88 14.18 -8.55
CA ASN A 75 -13.62 14.06 -7.83
C ASN A 75 -12.98 12.69 -8.07
N THR A 76 -11.68 12.67 -8.33
CA THR A 76 -10.91 11.43 -8.50
C THR A 76 -9.82 11.33 -7.45
N VAL A 77 -9.62 10.12 -6.96
CA VAL A 77 -8.49 9.76 -6.10
C VAL A 77 -7.65 8.74 -6.84
N GLY A 78 -6.43 9.12 -7.21
CA GLY A 78 -5.44 8.21 -7.77
C GLY A 78 -4.54 7.65 -6.68
N VAL A 79 -4.28 6.34 -6.70
CA VAL A 79 -3.33 5.66 -5.81
C VAL A 79 -2.25 5.00 -6.67
N VAL A 80 -1.01 5.43 -6.50
CA VAL A 80 0.14 4.99 -7.29
C VAL A 80 1.16 4.36 -6.36
N LEU A 81 1.49 3.09 -6.62
CA LEU A 81 2.56 2.37 -5.95
C LEU A 81 3.83 2.53 -6.79
N LEU A 82 4.86 3.09 -6.18
CA LEU A 82 6.09 3.51 -6.84
C LEU A 82 7.29 2.89 -6.14
N ASP A 83 8.21 2.31 -6.90
CA ASP A 83 9.55 2.00 -6.39
C ASP A 83 10.42 3.26 -6.42
N THR A 84 10.91 3.68 -5.27
CA THR A 84 11.72 4.91 -5.14
C THR A 84 13.15 4.79 -5.67
N VAL A 85 13.65 3.58 -5.88
CA VAL A 85 15.00 3.35 -6.43
C VAL A 85 14.95 3.34 -7.94
N SER A 86 14.11 2.50 -8.55
CA SER A 86 14.04 2.40 -10.02
C SER A 86 13.15 3.47 -10.67
N GLY A 87 12.18 4.01 -9.94
CA GLY A 87 11.15 4.88 -10.49
C GLY A 87 10.01 4.12 -11.18
N ASP A 88 9.93 2.80 -11.03
CA ASP A 88 8.89 2.00 -11.67
C ASP A 88 7.55 2.15 -10.94
N ILE A 89 6.48 2.31 -11.74
CA ILE A 89 5.11 2.27 -11.25
C ILE A 89 4.66 0.81 -11.21
N ILE A 90 4.55 0.27 -9.99
CA ILE A 90 4.16 -1.12 -9.74
C ILE A 90 2.65 -1.30 -9.94
N LEU A 91 1.86 -0.33 -9.49
CA LEU A 91 0.41 -0.34 -9.61
C LEU A 91 -0.11 1.08 -9.67
N SER A 92 -1.12 1.32 -10.51
CA SER A 92 -1.86 2.58 -10.56
C SER A 92 -3.36 2.31 -10.53
N LEU A 93 -4.05 2.93 -9.59
CA LEU A 93 -5.49 2.79 -9.36
C LEU A 93 -6.14 4.17 -9.39
N VAL A 94 -7.35 4.27 -9.92
CA VAL A 94 -8.13 5.51 -9.92
C VAL A 94 -9.55 5.22 -9.42
N HIS A 95 -9.93 5.88 -8.33
CA HIS A 95 -11.28 5.86 -7.79
C HIS A 95 -12.04 7.09 -8.28
N LYS A 96 -13.15 6.87 -9.00
CA LYS A 96 -14.04 7.94 -9.45
C LYS A 96 -15.06 8.26 -8.37
N ARG A 97 -15.43 9.53 -8.24
CA ARG A 97 -16.34 10.04 -7.20
C ARG A 97 -15.83 9.69 -5.81
N ALA A 98 -14.54 9.92 -5.59
CA ALA A 98 -13.86 9.71 -4.32
C ALA A 98 -13.32 11.05 -3.82
N THR A 99 -13.39 11.28 -2.52
CA THR A 99 -12.97 12.54 -1.90
C THR A 99 -12.28 12.33 -0.55
N LEU A 100 -11.73 13.42 -0.03
CA LEU A 100 -11.05 13.53 1.25
C LEU A 100 -12.04 13.32 2.43
N PRO A 101 -11.56 12.95 3.63
CA PRO A 101 -10.17 12.67 3.99
C PRO A 101 -9.67 11.32 3.45
N ILE A 102 -8.38 11.25 3.12
CA ILE A 102 -7.71 10.02 2.69
C ILE A 102 -6.65 9.67 3.72
N HIS A 103 -6.72 8.44 4.24
CA HIS A 103 -5.71 7.87 5.13
C HIS A 103 -5.10 6.65 4.47
N VAL A 104 -3.79 6.46 4.63
CA VAL A 104 -3.04 5.37 4.04
C VAL A 104 -2.14 4.74 5.09
N VAL A 105 -2.13 3.42 5.13
CA VAL A 105 -1.25 2.58 5.95
C VAL A 105 -0.56 1.61 5.00
N HIS A 106 0.76 1.54 5.08
CA HIS A 106 1.58 0.64 4.28
C HIS A 106 2.50 -0.14 5.21
N SER A 107 2.37 -1.47 5.20
CA SER A 107 3.08 -2.37 6.11
C SER A 107 3.33 -3.72 5.43
N GLU A 108 4.49 -4.31 5.66
CA GLU A 108 4.90 -5.59 5.07
C GLU A 108 4.74 -5.67 3.54
N ASN A 109 3.71 -6.35 3.05
CA ASN A 109 3.37 -6.53 1.64
C ASN A 109 1.95 -6.04 1.32
N TRP A 110 1.29 -5.35 2.26
CA TRP A 110 -0.08 -4.92 2.14
C TRP A 110 -0.24 -3.42 2.38
N ILE A 111 -1.26 -2.86 1.76
CA ILE A 111 -1.61 -1.45 1.85
C ILE A 111 -3.10 -1.36 2.17
N VAL A 112 -3.44 -0.52 3.13
CA VAL A 112 -4.82 -0.13 3.40
C VAL A 112 -4.94 1.35 3.18
N TYR A 113 -5.96 1.78 2.47
CA TYR A 113 -6.29 3.18 2.37
C TYR A 113 -7.79 3.39 2.39
N THR A 114 -8.18 4.62 2.70
CA THR A 114 -9.57 4.99 2.88
C THR A 114 -9.88 6.25 2.09
N TYR A 115 -11.12 6.37 1.65
CA TYR A 115 -11.64 7.58 1.04
C TYR A 115 -13.14 7.66 1.26
N PHE A 116 -13.71 8.85 1.07
CA PHE A 116 -15.15 9.03 1.07
C PHE A 116 -15.70 8.90 -0.34
N ASN A 117 -16.68 8.01 -0.55
CA ASN A 117 -17.32 7.81 -1.84
C ASN A 117 -18.49 8.79 -1.98
N ASP A 118 -18.35 9.76 -2.89
CA ASP A 118 -19.36 10.80 -3.14
C ASP A 118 -20.66 10.23 -3.75
N LYS A 119 -20.58 9.12 -4.50
CA LYS A 119 -21.75 8.50 -5.12
C LYS A 119 -22.64 7.80 -4.10
N SER A 120 -22.04 7.02 -3.21
CA SER A 120 -22.75 6.20 -2.21
C SER A 120 -22.80 6.85 -0.83
N ARG A 121 -22.17 8.01 -0.66
CA ARG A 121 -22.18 8.84 0.56
C ARG A 121 -21.68 8.07 1.79
N ARG A 122 -20.61 7.31 1.63
CA ARG A 122 -20.05 6.46 2.69
C ARG A 122 -18.53 6.40 2.62
N THR A 123 -17.89 6.08 3.76
CA THR A 123 -16.46 5.79 3.81
C THR A 123 -16.21 4.39 3.27
N GLU A 124 -15.23 4.25 2.39
CA GLU A 124 -14.77 2.96 1.89
C GLU A 124 -13.31 2.74 2.32
N ILE A 125 -13.02 1.52 2.77
CA ILE A 125 -11.67 1.05 3.09
C ILE A 125 -11.30 0.07 1.99
N VAL A 126 -10.18 0.32 1.32
CA VAL A 126 -9.65 -0.56 0.28
C VAL A 126 -8.35 -1.16 0.77
N THR A 127 -8.24 -2.48 0.63
CA THR A 127 -7.04 -3.24 0.93
C THR A 127 -6.40 -3.76 -0.34
N LEU A 128 -5.07 -3.72 -0.38
CA LEU A 128 -4.22 -4.30 -1.40
C LEU A 128 -3.26 -5.26 -0.71
N ASP A 129 -3.05 -6.44 -1.29
CA ASP A 129 -2.11 -7.43 -0.81
C ASP A 129 -1.26 -7.89 -1.99
N LEU A 130 0.06 -7.74 -1.88
CA LEU A 130 1.00 -7.92 -3.00
C LEU A 130 1.81 -9.20 -2.83
N TYR A 131 1.86 -10.01 -3.90
CA TYR A 131 2.54 -11.30 -3.92
C TYR A 131 3.43 -11.44 -5.15
N GLU A 132 4.58 -12.12 -5.01
CA GLU A 132 5.42 -12.50 -6.15
C GLU A 132 4.82 -13.70 -6.91
N GLY A 133 4.07 -14.55 -6.20
CA GLY A 133 3.48 -15.77 -6.74
C GLY A 133 4.02 -17.03 -6.04
N LYS A 134 3.99 -18.16 -6.75
CA LYS A 134 4.45 -19.46 -6.23
C LYS A 134 5.97 -19.64 -6.25
N ILE A 135 6.68 -18.79 -7.02
CA ILE A 135 8.13 -18.84 -7.18
C ILE A 135 8.69 -17.51 -6.71
N GLN A 136 9.65 -17.55 -5.80
CA GLN A 136 10.38 -16.38 -5.34
C GLN A 136 11.57 -16.12 -6.26
N LYS A 137 11.78 -14.87 -6.70
CA LYS A 137 12.90 -14.57 -7.62
C LYS A 137 14.26 -14.66 -6.91
N ASN A 138 14.36 -14.05 -5.73
CA ASN A 138 15.58 -14.08 -4.93
C ASN A 138 15.23 -14.29 -3.46
N THR A 139 15.80 -15.32 -2.86
CA THR A 139 15.56 -15.70 -1.46
C THR A 139 16.46 -14.96 -0.47
N THR A 140 17.55 -14.33 -0.94
CA THR A 140 18.57 -13.72 -0.09
C THR A 140 18.34 -12.24 0.14
N ALA A 141 18.06 -11.48 -0.92
CA ALA A 141 17.87 -10.04 -0.85
C ALA A 141 16.95 -9.54 -1.97
N PHE A 142 16.17 -8.50 -1.65
CA PHE A 142 15.39 -7.77 -2.63
C PHE A 142 16.26 -6.69 -3.30
N SER A 143 16.22 -6.60 -4.63
CA SER A 143 16.85 -5.53 -5.40
C SER A 143 15.82 -4.85 -6.28
N SER A 144 15.65 -3.53 -6.12
CA SER A 144 14.81 -2.71 -7.00
C SER A 144 15.35 -2.60 -8.43
N LEU A 145 16.64 -2.91 -8.65
CA LEU A 145 17.26 -2.92 -9.99
C LEU A 145 17.10 -4.26 -10.71
N ASP A 146 16.76 -5.31 -9.98
CA ASP A 146 16.41 -6.62 -10.54
C ASP A 146 15.15 -7.16 -9.84
N PRO A 147 14.02 -6.45 -9.91
CA PRO A 147 12.83 -6.80 -9.15
C PRO A 147 12.20 -8.09 -9.70
N PRO A 148 11.39 -8.81 -8.89
CA PRO A 148 10.54 -9.87 -9.42
C PRO A 148 9.60 -9.32 -10.50
N ILE A 149 9.15 -10.22 -11.40
CA ILE A 149 8.10 -9.88 -12.36
C ILE A 149 6.92 -9.31 -11.55
N GLY A 150 6.30 -8.24 -12.05
CA GLY A 150 5.35 -7.40 -11.31
C GLY A 150 4.36 -8.19 -10.45
N PRO A 151 4.04 -7.70 -9.24
CA PRO A 151 3.35 -8.50 -8.24
C PRO A 151 1.92 -8.83 -8.67
N LEU A 152 1.46 -10.01 -8.25
CA LEU A 152 0.06 -10.36 -8.17
C LEU A 152 -0.57 -9.51 -7.06
N VAL A 153 -1.53 -8.66 -7.42
CA VAL A 153 -2.21 -7.77 -6.48
C VAL A 153 -3.63 -8.25 -6.24
N GLU A 154 -3.88 -8.74 -5.03
CA GLU A 154 -5.22 -9.00 -4.54
C GLU A 154 -5.77 -7.70 -3.94
N ARG A 155 -7.04 -7.38 -4.23
CA ARG A 155 -7.65 -6.15 -3.76
C ARG A 155 -9.12 -6.31 -3.43
N GLN A 156 -9.57 -5.69 -2.35
CA GLN A 156 -10.97 -5.67 -1.96
C GLN A 156 -11.33 -4.33 -1.31
N ALA A 157 -12.59 -3.93 -1.48
CA ALA A 157 -13.14 -2.73 -0.88
C ALA A 157 -14.25 -3.12 0.11
N TYR A 158 -14.26 -2.45 1.25
CA TYR A 158 -15.22 -2.63 2.34
C TYR A 158 -15.86 -1.30 2.70
N ILE A 159 -17.10 -1.36 3.18
CA ILE A 159 -17.80 -0.19 3.69
C ILE A 159 -17.41 0.00 5.16
N PHE A 160 -17.08 1.23 5.54
CA PHE A 160 -16.80 1.57 6.92
C PHE A 160 -17.82 2.59 7.45
N PRO A 161 -18.48 2.31 8.58
CA PRO A 161 -19.66 3.04 9.00
C PRO A 161 -19.37 4.42 9.63
N HIS A 162 -18.11 4.75 9.90
CA HIS A 162 -17.72 5.97 10.60
C HIS A 162 -16.77 6.85 9.77
N THR A 163 -16.67 8.13 10.13
CA THR A 163 -15.61 9.00 9.61
C THR A 163 -14.31 8.73 10.33
N ILE A 164 -13.25 8.50 9.56
CA ILE A 164 -11.90 8.19 10.03
C ILE A 164 -11.08 9.48 10.12
N THR A 165 -10.44 9.69 11.27
CA THR A 165 -9.56 10.84 11.53
C THR A 165 -8.09 10.48 11.50
N ALA A 166 -7.72 9.23 11.80
CA ALA A 166 -6.36 8.73 11.72
C ALA A 166 -6.34 7.20 11.52
N MET A 167 -5.27 6.69 10.92
CA MET A 167 -5.02 5.24 10.80
C MET A 167 -3.56 4.91 11.04
N LYS A 168 -3.31 3.77 11.71
CA LYS A 168 -1.97 3.24 11.90
C LYS A 168 -1.97 1.73 12.08
N GLU A 169 -0.92 1.06 11.64
CA GLU A 169 -0.65 -0.35 11.85
C GLU A 169 -0.10 -0.64 13.26
N THR A 170 -0.40 -1.82 13.80
CA THR A 170 0.30 -2.36 14.98
C THR A 170 1.67 -2.92 14.60
N ILE A 171 2.65 -2.77 15.49
CA ILE A 171 4.04 -3.18 15.24
C ILE A 171 4.60 -3.89 16.46
N THR A 172 5.32 -4.98 16.22
CA THR A 172 6.07 -5.73 17.22
C THR A 172 7.52 -5.89 16.77
N GLU A 173 8.43 -6.14 17.72
CA GLU A 173 9.87 -6.21 17.44
C GLU A 173 10.23 -7.31 16.43
N LYS A 174 9.59 -8.47 16.54
CA LYS A 174 9.88 -9.63 15.66
C LYS A 174 8.88 -9.80 14.51
N GLY A 175 7.76 -9.06 14.50
CA GLY A 175 6.73 -9.21 13.47
C GLY A 175 6.04 -10.57 13.48
N ILE A 176 5.96 -11.25 14.64
CA ILE A 176 5.33 -12.56 14.79
C ILE A 176 3.82 -12.42 15.08
N THR A 177 3.46 -11.50 15.98
CA THR A 177 2.06 -11.24 16.32
C THR A 177 1.30 -10.69 15.11
N SER A 178 0.02 -11.07 15.00
CA SER A 178 -0.88 -10.54 13.98
C SER A 178 -0.88 -9.02 13.96
N LYS A 179 -0.70 -8.46 12.77
CA LYS A 179 -0.83 -7.02 12.55
C LYS A 179 -2.31 -6.65 12.43
N HIS A 180 -2.66 -5.52 13.02
CA HIS A 180 -4.00 -4.97 13.05
C HIS A 180 -3.93 -3.49 12.67
N VAL A 181 -5.06 -2.93 12.25
CA VAL A 181 -5.16 -1.51 11.88
C VAL A 181 -5.92 -0.78 12.98
N LEU A 182 -5.25 0.16 13.64
CA LEU A 182 -5.85 1.08 14.58
C LEU A 182 -6.46 2.24 13.81
N VAL A 183 -7.73 2.51 14.08
CA VAL A 183 -8.53 3.54 13.42
C VAL A 183 -9.03 4.53 14.45
N GLY A 184 -8.59 5.79 14.33
CA GLY A 184 -9.15 6.91 15.07
C GLY A 184 -10.46 7.35 14.43
N LEU A 185 -11.51 7.45 15.23
CA LEU A 185 -12.83 7.87 14.80
C LEU A 185 -13.07 9.35 15.11
N SER A 186 -13.95 9.98 14.34
CA SER A 186 -14.43 11.35 14.62
C SER A 186 -15.08 11.53 15.99
N THR A 187 -15.56 10.45 16.62
CA THR A 187 -16.08 10.44 17.99
C THR A 187 -15.01 10.58 19.07
N GLY A 188 -13.72 10.48 18.70
CA GLY A 188 -12.59 10.41 19.63
C GLY A 188 -12.24 8.99 20.09
N SER A 189 -13.06 7.98 19.74
CA SER A 189 -12.76 6.58 20.02
C SER A 189 -11.65 6.03 19.11
N VAL A 190 -10.88 5.07 19.61
CA VAL A 190 -9.93 4.28 18.82
C VAL A 190 -10.47 2.87 18.68
N MET A 191 -10.59 2.41 17.44
CA MET A 191 -11.04 1.06 17.11
C MET A 191 -9.90 0.25 16.52
N GLU A 192 -9.71 -0.96 17.01
CA GLU A 192 -8.82 -1.93 16.40
C GLU A 192 -9.58 -2.77 15.38
N VAL A 193 -9.07 -2.82 14.15
CA VAL A 193 -9.61 -3.63 13.07
C VAL A 193 -8.64 -4.78 12.80
N PRO A 194 -9.04 -6.03 13.09
CA PRO A 194 -8.20 -7.18 12.81
C PRO A 194 -7.95 -7.35 11.31
N TRP A 195 -6.72 -7.69 10.92
CA TRP A 195 -6.36 -7.87 9.51
C TRP A 195 -7.22 -8.94 8.81
N ALA A 196 -7.60 -10.01 9.53
CA ALA A 196 -8.47 -11.05 8.99
C ALA A 196 -9.83 -10.53 8.48
N VAL A 197 -10.30 -9.38 8.98
CA VAL A 197 -11.54 -8.74 8.50
C VAL A 197 -11.32 -7.98 7.19
N LEU A 198 -10.09 -7.47 7.00
CA LEU A 198 -9.68 -6.65 5.86
C LEU A 198 -8.88 -7.45 4.80
N ASP A 199 -8.74 -8.75 4.97
CA ASP A 199 -8.00 -9.63 4.06
C ASP A 199 -8.71 -9.70 2.70
N PRO A 200 -8.11 -9.19 1.60
CA PRO A 200 -8.75 -9.13 0.29
C PRO A 200 -8.98 -10.50 -0.33
N ARG A 201 -8.37 -11.57 0.22
CA ARG A 201 -8.59 -12.95 -0.23
C ARG A 201 -9.81 -13.59 0.42
N ARG A 202 -10.50 -12.88 1.32
CA ARG A 202 -11.72 -13.38 1.95
C ARG A 202 -12.81 -13.57 0.90
N SER A 203 -13.19 -14.82 0.69
CA SER A 203 -14.31 -15.18 -0.19
C SER A 203 -15.63 -14.65 0.35
N ILE A 204 -16.54 -14.27 -0.56
CA ILE A 204 -17.91 -13.86 -0.20
C ILE A 204 -18.75 -15.08 0.18
N SER A 205 -18.49 -16.20 -0.49
CA SER A 205 -19.12 -17.50 -0.22
C SER A 205 -18.05 -18.47 0.25
N PRO A 206 -18.29 -19.26 1.31
CA PRO A 206 -17.35 -20.27 1.76
C PRO A 206 -17.06 -21.25 0.63
N THR A 207 -15.78 -21.52 0.37
CA THR A 207 -15.35 -22.63 -0.49
C THR A 207 -14.66 -23.68 0.40
N PRO A 208 -14.51 -24.94 -0.04
CA PRO A 208 -13.79 -25.95 0.76
C PRO A 208 -12.38 -25.51 1.19
N GLU A 209 -11.79 -24.56 0.47
CA GLU A 209 -10.45 -24.01 0.68
C GLU A 209 -10.42 -22.70 1.50
N THR A 210 -11.57 -22.12 1.87
CA THR A 210 -11.70 -20.85 2.61
C THR A 210 -12.65 -20.92 3.80
#